data_AF-A0A926IXH6-F1
#
_entry.id   AF-A0A926IXH6-F1
#
_cell.length_a   1.000
_cell.length_b   1.000
_cell.length_c   1.000
_cell.angle_alpha   90.00
_cell.angle_beta   90.00
_cell.angle_gamma   90.00
#
_symmetry.space_group_name_H-M   'P 1'
#
loop_
_entity.id
_entity.type
_entity.pdbx_description
1 polymer ?
#
loop_
_entity_poly.entity_id
_entity_poly.type
_entity_poly.pdbx_seq_one_letter_code
_entity_poly.pdbx_strand_id
1 'polypeptide(L)' 'MKRLIVNADDFGRTAGINAGALHAHERGIVTSVTVMVLEPAAEEGIREALSRAPGLS' A
#
# COMPACT_ATOMS: atom_id res chain seq x y z
N MET A 1 12.84 -4.38 22.95
CA MET A 1 12.36 -4.99 21.69
C MET A 1 12.76 -4.10 20.53
N LYS A 2 13.03 -4.67 19.34
CA LYS A 2 13.30 -3.91 18.11
C LYS A 2 12.02 -3.86 17.27
N ARG A 3 11.74 -2.73 16.62
CA ARG A 3 10.62 -2.53 15.67
C ARG A 3 11.19 -2.41 14.26
N LEU A 4 10.60 -3.11 13.29
CA LEU A 4 10.92 -3.01 11.87
C LEU A 4 9.69 -2.50 11.12
N ILE A 5 9.89 -1.55 10.23
CA ILE A 5 8.88 -1.06 9.29
C ILE A 5 9.40 -1.38 7.90
N VAL A 6 8.58 -2.05 7.10
CA VAL A 6 8.86 -2.31 5.68
C VAL A 6 7.86 -1.50 4.87
N ASN A 7 8.35 -0.39 4.30
CA ASN A 7 7.54 0.53 3.50
C ASN A 7 7.61 0.16 2.02
N ALA A 8 6.48 0.12 1.34
CA ALA A 8 6.41 0.10 -0.12
C ALA A 8 6.10 1.52 -0.63
N ASP A 9 6.95 2.02 -1.53
CA ASP A 9 6.77 3.33 -2.17
C ASP A 9 5.88 3.25 -3.43
N ASP A 10 5.59 4.41 -4.01
CA ASP A 10 4.81 4.61 -5.25
C ASP A 10 3.33 4.24 -5.19
N PHE A 11 2.76 3.99 -4.01
CA PHE A 11 1.32 3.70 -3.90
C PHE A 11 0.50 4.88 -4.43
N GLY A 12 -0.47 4.61 -5.29
CA GLY A 12 -1.26 5.61 -6.00
C GLY A 12 -0.78 5.91 -7.43
N ARG A 13 0.43 5.50 -7.82
CA ARG A 13 0.99 5.78 -9.16
C ARG A 13 0.27 5.06 -10.30
N THR A 14 0.01 3.77 -10.15
CA THR A 14 -0.79 2.97 -11.11
C THR A 14 -1.56 1.87 -10.37
N ALA A 15 -2.63 1.36 -10.98
CA ALA A 15 -3.38 0.24 -10.41
C ALA A 15 -2.50 -1.01 -10.17
N GLY A 16 -1.53 -1.28 -11.06
CA GLY A 16 -0.60 -2.39 -10.91
C GLY A 16 0.33 -2.24 -9.71
N ILE A 17 0.79 -1.01 -9.43
CA ILE A 17 1.62 -0.72 -8.24
C ILE A 17 0.80 -0.90 -6.97
N ASN A 18 -0.44 -0.40 -6.94
CA ASN A 18 -1.34 -0.60 -5.78
C ASN A 18 -1.57 -2.09 -5.51
N ALA A 19 -1.92 -2.85 -6.53
CA ALA A 19 -2.14 -4.29 -6.41
C ALA A 19 -0.88 -5.03 -5.93
N GLY A 20 0.30 -4.63 -6.40
CA GLY A 20 1.58 -5.19 -5.96
C GLY A 20 1.86 -4.91 -4.47
N ALA A 21 1.65 -3.66 -4.02
CA ALA A 21 1.84 -3.28 -2.63
C ALA A 21 0.85 -3.99 -1.70
N LEU A 22 -0.43 -4.08 -2.08
CA LEU A 22 -1.46 -4.83 -1.34
C LEU A 22 -1.12 -6.32 -1.26
N HIS A 23 -0.70 -6.92 -2.38
CA HIS A 23 -0.25 -8.31 -2.38
C HIS A 23 0.96 -8.53 -1.45
N ALA A 24 1.93 -7.62 -1.47
CA ALA A 24 3.12 -7.69 -0.63
C ALA A 24 2.82 -7.45 0.86
N HIS A 25 1.71 -6.77 1.19
CA HIS A 25 1.20 -6.65 2.54
C HIS A 25 0.45 -7.93 2.98
N GLU A 26 -0.50 -8.40 2.17
CA GLU A 26 -1.34 -9.57 2.49
C GLU A 26 -0.57 -10.88 2.52
N ARG A 27 0.47 -11.01 1.67
CA ARG A 27 1.22 -12.25 1.46
C ARG A 27 2.72 -12.11 1.66
N GLY A 28 3.17 -10.97 2.14
CA GLY A 28 4.59 -10.67 2.31
C GLY A 28 4.91 -9.98 3.62
N ILE A 29 5.90 -9.10 3.60
CA ILE A 29 6.45 -8.44 4.78
C ILE A 29 6.16 -6.93 4.82
N VAL A 30 5.45 -6.38 3.83
CA VAL A 30 5.16 -4.95 3.78
C VAL A 30 4.21 -4.58 4.93
N THR A 31 4.59 -3.57 5.69
CA THR A 31 3.83 -3.09 6.85
C THR A 31 3.24 -1.70 6.66
N SER A 32 3.74 -0.93 5.69
CA SER A 32 3.25 0.42 5.39
C SER A 32 3.41 0.80 3.92
N VAL A 33 2.67 1.82 3.48
CA VAL A 33 2.84 2.47 2.18
C VAL A 33 2.95 3.99 2.31
N THR A 34 3.57 4.63 1.33
CA THR A 34 3.49 6.08 1.12
C THR A 34 2.62 6.35 -0.11
N VAL A 35 1.63 7.23 0.04
CA VAL A 35 0.67 7.51 -1.04
C VAL A 35 1.10 8.74 -1.84
N MET A 36 1.27 8.56 -3.15
CA MET A 36 1.40 9.63 -4.13
C MET A 36 0.01 10.21 -4.44
N VAL A 37 -0.46 11.09 -3.56
CA VAL A 37 -1.86 11.58 -3.57
C VAL A 37 -2.32 12.30 -4.85
N LEU A 38 -1.39 12.75 -5.70
CA LEU A 38 -1.69 13.44 -6.97
C LEU A 38 -1.75 12.49 -8.18
N GLU A 39 -1.43 11.21 -8.00
CA GLU A 39 -1.36 10.25 -9.09
C GLU A 39 -2.73 9.59 -9.39
N PRO A 40 -2.96 9.13 -10.63
CA PRO A 40 -4.29 8.71 -11.09
C PRO A 40 -4.92 7.54 -10.32
N ALA A 41 -4.12 6.69 -9.69
CA ALA A 41 -4.60 5.52 -8.97
C ALA A 41 -4.65 5.71 -7.44
N ALA A 42 -4.41 6.93 -6.93
CA ALA A 42 -4.39 7.19 -5.50
C ALA A 42 -5.75 6.92 -4.84
N GLU A 43 -6.81 7.52 -5.36
CA GLU A 43 -8.15 7.40 -4.77
C GLU A 43 -8.64 5.95 -4.74
N GLU A 44 -8.57 5.25 -5.88
CA GLU A 44 -8.99 3.84 -5.96
C GLU A 44 -8.10 2.95 -5.10
N GLY A 45 -6.79 3.19 -5.08
CA GLY A 45 -5.85 2.45 -4.22
C GLY A 45 -6.17 2.58 -2.74
N ILE A 46 -6.47 3.79 -2.27
CA ILE A 46 -6.86 4.03 -0.87
C ILE A 46 -8.16 3.29 -0.56
N ARG A 47 -9.16 3.36 -1.44
CA ARG A 47 -10.44 2.66 -1.27
C ARG A 47 -10.25 1.15 -1.17
N GLU A 48 -9.42 0.58 -2.03
CA GLU A 48 -9.08 -0.83 -1.99
C GLU A 48 -8.35 -1.19 -0.68
N ALA A 49 -7.32 -0.43 -0.31
CA ALA A 49 -6.55 -0.65 0.92
C ALA A 49 -7.45 -0.65 2.17
N LEU A 50 -8.38 0.31 2.28
CA LEU A 50 -9.35 0.37 3.38
C LEU A 50 -10.29 -0.84 3.41
N SER A 51 -10.63 -1.41 2.26
CA SER A 51 -11.55 -2.54 2.16
C SER A 51 -10.91 -3.88 2.49
N ARG A 52 -9.63 -4.11 2.15
CA ARG A 52 -9.00 -5.45 2.27
C ARG A 52 -7.73 -5.51 3.10
N ALA A 53 -7.09 -4.38 3.37
CA ALA A 53 -5.83 -4.30 4.10
C ALA A 53 -5.93 -3.35 5.33
N PRO A 54 -6.84 -3.61 6.29
CA PRO A 54 -7.05 -2.71 7.44
C PRO A 54 -5.84 -2.61 8.39
N GLY A 55 -4.85 -3.51 8.26
CA GLY A 55 -3.59 -3.48 9.01
C GLY A 55 -2.44 -2.77 8.27
N LEU A 56 -2.66 -2.31 7.02
CA LEU A 56 -1.69 -1.54 6.27
C LEU A 56 -1.69 -0.10 6.78
N SER A 57 -0.51 0.39 7.17
CA SER A 57 -0.31 1.78 7.60
C SER A 57 -0.02 2.71 6.44
#